data_AF-A0A4U9IHP1-F1
#
_entry.id   AF-A0A4U9IHP1-F1
#
_cell.length_a   1.000
_cell.length_b   1.000
_cell.length_c   1.000
_cell.angle_alpha   90.00
_cell.angle_beta   90.00
_cell.angle_gamma   90.00
#
_symmetry.space_group_name_H-M   'P 1'
#
loop_
_entity.id
_entity.type
_entity.pdbx_description
1 polymer ?
#
loop_
_entity_poly.entity_id
_entity_poly.type
_entity_poly.pdbx_seq_one_letter_code
_entity_poly.pdbx_strand_id
1 'polypeptide(L)' 'MGDGAPHNTGDISLNDPFIWVFDIKNGTQKAICQHNTSWKVLDGDRQVTHPHPSFSPDNKWVLYTSDEEGMPALYLAQV' A
#
# COMPACT_ATOMS: atom_id res chain seq x y z
N MET A 1 -2.16 -14.37 -11.19
CA MET A 1 -1.40 -13.13 -11.42
C MET A 1 -2.23 -12.23 -12.30
N GLY A 2 -3.25 -11.58 -11.72
CA GLY A 2 -3.91 -10.44 -12.35
C GLY A 2 -2.96 -9.25 -12.29
N ASP A 3 -3.09 -8.32 -13.22
CA ASP A 3 -2.32 -7.08 -13.35
C ASP A 3 -2.27 -6.19 -12.10
N GLY A 4 -3.01 -6.51 -11.04
CA GLY A 4 -2.72 -6.11 -9.66
C GLY A 4 -2.97 -4.64 -9.33
N ALA A 5 -3.12 -3.79 -10.34
CA ALA A 5 -3.68 -2.45 -10.22
C ALA A 5 -5.21 -2.56 -10.31
N PRO A 6 -6.00 -1.97 -9.40
CA PRO A 6 -7.44 -2.19 -9.44
C PRO A 6 -8.18 -1.44 -10.56
N HIS A 7 -7.50 -0.82 -11.53
CA HIS A 7 -8.15 0.14 -12.43
C HIS A 7 -7.60 0.10 -13.87
N ASN A 8 -8.37 -0.49 -14.79
CA ASN A 8 -8.28 -0.22 -16.22
C ASN A 8 -8.54 1.26 -16.60
N THR A 9 -8.84 2.12 -15.61
CA THR A 9 -9.22 3.52 -15.79
C THR A 9 -8.16 4.51 -15.28
N GLY A 10 -7.23 4.10 -14.41
CA GLY A 10 -6.27 5.01 -13.76
C GLY A 10 -6.90 6.05 -12.82
N ASP A 11 -8.18 5.90 -12.48
CA ASP A 11 -8.92 6.85 -11.64
C ASP A 11 -8.69 6.55 -10.16
N ILE A 12 -7.87 7.38 -9.51
CA ILE A 12 -7.50 7.25 -8.09
C ILE A 12 -8.70 7.33 -7.14
N SER A 13 -9.83 7.92 -7.58
CA SER A 13 -11.05 7.99 -6.76
C SER A 13 -11.72 6.64 -6.54
N LEU A 14 -11.32 5.62 -7.30
CA LEU A 14 -11.83 4.25 -7.19
C LEU A 14 -10.95 3.35 -6.30
N ASN A 15 -9.78 3.83 -5.86
CA ASN A 15 -8.84 3.03 -5.07
C ASN A 15 -9.22 3.11 -3.58
N ASP A 16 -9.19 1.97 -2.90
CA ASP A 16 -9.11 1.96 -1.44
C ASP A 16 -7.67 2.36 -1.05
N PRO A 17 -7.46 3.52 -0.36
CA PRO A 17 -6.12 3.99 -0.05
C PRO A 17 -5.54 3.36 1.22
N PHE A 18 -6.27 2.48 1.91
CA PHE A 18 -5.88 2.01 3.24
C PHE A 18 -4.94 0.81 3.20
N ILE A 19 -3.95 0.80 4.11
CA ILE A 19 -3.27 -0.43 4.53
C ILE A 19 -4.11 -1.06 5.64
N TRP A 20 -4.56 -2.29 5.38
CA TRP A 20 -5.36 -3.09 6.31
C TRP A 20 -4.50 -4.12 7.05
N VAL A 21 -4.69 -4.22 8.35
CA VAL A 21 -4.19 -5.32 9.17
C VAL A 21 -5.36 -6.20 9.60
N PHE A 22 -5.20 -7.51 9.40
CA PHE A 22 -6.18 -8.53 9.76
C PHE A 22 -5.65 -9.34 10.95
N ASP A 23 -6.38 -9.31 12.06
CA ASP A 23 -6.16 -10.21 13.18
C ASP A 23 -6.96 -11.49 12.93
N ILE A 24 -6.27 -12.52 12.44
CA ILE A 24 -6.87 -13.79 12.06
C ILE A 24 -7.43 -14.54 13.28
N LYS A 25 -6.79 -14.39 14.45
CA LYS A 25 -7.21 -15.11 15.66
C LYS A 25 -8.54 -14.56 16.18
N ASN A 26 -8.68 -13.24 16.18
CA ASN A 26 -9.87 -12.56 16.68
C ASN A 26 -10.92 -12.30 15.58
N GLY A 27 -10.57 -12.52 14.31
CA GLY A 27 -11.45 -12.29 13.17
C GLY A 27 -11.77 -10.81 12.93
N THR A 28 -10.86 -9.91 13.30
CA THR A 28 -11.05 -8.45 13.18
C THR A 28 -10.11 -7.85 12.14
N GLN A 29 -10.47 -6.66 11.65
CA GLN A 29 -9.66 -5.89 10.71
C GLN A 29 -9.60 -4.42 11.14
N LYS A 30 -8.46 -3.78 10.86
CA LYS A 30 -8.23 -2.36 11.15
C LYS A 30 -7.46 -1.73 9.99
N ALA A 31 -7.95 -0.60 9.49
CA ALA A 31 -7.16 0.28 8.64
C ALA A 31 -6.15 1.02 9.54
N ILE A 32 -4.85 0.82 9.30
CA ILE A 32 -3.79 1.36 10.17
C ILE A 32 -3.23 2.70 9.65
N CYS A 33 -3.26 2.91 8.34
CA CYS A 33 -2.90 4.17 7.69
C CYS A 33 -3.48 4.21 6.26
N GLN A 34 -3.38 5.37 5.61
CA GLN A 34 -3.53 5.48 4.17
C GLN A 34 -2.14 5.44 3.52
N HIS A 35 -1.96 4.62 2.48
CA HIS A 35 -0.73 4.64 1.69
C HIS A 35 -0.77 5.69 0.59
N ASN A 36 -1.96 6.04 0.07
CA ASN A 36 -2.19 7.10 -0.94
C ASN A 36 -1.34 7.07 -2.22
N THR A 37 -0.61 5.97 -2.47
CA THR A 37 0.16 5.84 -3.71
C THR A 37 -0.72 5.98 -4.95
N SER A 38 -0.14 6.59 -6.00
CA SER A 38 -0.81 6.86 -7.26
C SER A 38 -0.90 5.64 -8.19
N TRP A 39 -0.11 4.60 -7.93
CA TRP A 39 0.02 3.40 -8.76
C TRP A 39 0.54 3.66 -10.19
N LYS A 40 1.16 4.83 -10.43
CA LYS A 40 1.70 5.18 -11.75
C LYS A 40 2.86 4.27 -12.14
N VAL A 41 2.92 3.95 -13.43
CA VAL A 41 4.13 3.39 -14.04
C VAL A 41 5.16 4.51 -14.13
N LEU A 42 6.32 4.32 -13.52
CA LEU A 42 7.43 5.28 -13.56
C LEU A 42 8.57 4.66 -14.38
N ASP A 43 8.98 5.35 -15.44
CA ASP A 43 10.07 4.92 -16.33
C ASP A 43 9.94 3.47 -16.86
N GLY A 44 8.70 3.02 -17.07
CA GLY A 44 8.38 1.66 -17.53
C GLY A 44 8.28 0.60 -16.42
N ASP A 45 8.63 0.95 -15.19
CA ASP A 45 8.49 0.08 -14.02
C ASP A 45 7.10 0.24 -13.38
N ARG A 46 6.40 -0.89 -13.21
CA ARG A 46 5.05 -0.94 -12.62
C ARG A 46 5.05 -1.24 -11.13
N GLN A 47 6.18 -1.61 -10.53
CA GLN A 47 6.28 -2.08 -9.15
C GLN A 47 6.79 -1.01 -8.18
N VAL A 48 7.46 0.01 -8.69
CA VAL A 48 8.10 1.04 -7.83
C VAL A 48 7.10 1.86 -7.02
N THR A 49 5.85 2.01 -7.47
CA THR A 49 4.76 2.64 -6.71
C THR A 49 3.89 1.63 -5.96
N HIS A 50 4.22 0.34 -5.97
CA HIS A 50 3.42 -0.64 -5.23
C HIS A 50 3.77 -0.59 -3.75
N PRO A 51 2.78 -0.52 -2.83
CA PRO A 51 3.07 -0.40 -1.40
C PRO A 51 3.82 -1.58 -0.81
N HIS A 52 3.62 -2.80 -1.31
CA HIS A 52 4.26 -4.05 -0.85
C HIS A 52 4.44 -4.11 0.69
N PRO A 53 3.34 -4.04 1.46
CA PRO A 53 3.42 -3.94 2.90
C PRO A 53 4.05 -5.19 3.52
N SER A 54 4.93 -4.99 4.50
CA SER A 54 5.52 -6.08 5.28
C SER A 54 5.68 -5.71 6.75
N PHE A 55 5.47 -6.68 7.65
CA PHE A 55 5.66 -6.45 9.07
C PHE A 55 7.15 -6.34 9.42
N SER A 56 7.45 -5.39 10.30
CA SER A 56 8.71 -5.37 11.05
C SER A 56 8.87 -6.63 11.91
N PRO A 57 10.11 -7.05 12.24
CA PRO A 57 10.35 -8.29 12.99
C PRO A 57 9.68 -8.37 14.38
N ASP A 58 9.37 -7.24 15.01
CA ASP A 58 8.69 -7.18 16.30
C ASP A 58 7.17 -6.97 16.19
N ASN A 59 6.62 -7.00 14.97
CA ASN A 59 5.21 -6.82 14.61
C ASN A 59 4.59 -5.47 15.02
N LYS A 60 5.39 -4.46 15.39
CA LYS A 60 4.85 -3.15 15.80
C LYS A 60 4.63 -2.18 14.64
N TRP A 61 5.25 -2.48 13.50
CA TRP A 61 5.23 -1.62 12.32
C TRP A 61 4.98 -2.41 11.04
N VAL A 62 4.41 -1.73 10.06
CA VAL A 62 4.34 -2.14 8.65
C VAL A 62 5.19 -1.18 7.81
N LEU A 63 6.19 -1.73 7.10
CA LEU A 63 6.95 -1.04 6.06
C LEU A 63 6.16 -1.06 4.76
N TYR A 64 6.08 0.06 4.06
CA TYR A 64 5.48 0.15 2.73
C TYR A 64 6.11 1.25 1.88
N THR A 65 5.90 1.18 0.57
CA THR A 65 6.28 2.23 -0.40
C THR A 65 5.10 3.15 -0.70
N SER A 66 5.34 4.45 -0.89
CA SER A 66 4.35 5.37 -1.48
C SER A 66 5.05 6.48 -2.26
N ASP A 67 4.36 7.01 -3.27
CA ASP A 67 4.72 8.22 -4.02
C ASP A 67 3.78 9.39 -3.71
N GLU A 68 3.02 9.35 -2.61
CA GLU A 68 2.11 10.41 -2.17
C GLU A 68 2.79 11.79 -2.12
N GLU A 69 4.06 11.83 -1.70
CA GLU A 69 4.86 13.06 -1.60
C GLU A 69 5.64 13.39 -2.89
N GLY A 70 5.35 12.69 -3.99
CA GLY A 70 5.81 13.01 -5.36
C GLY A 70 6.69 11.94 -6.00
N MET A 71 7.57 11.29 -5.25
CA MET A 71 8.43 10.18 -5.72
C MET A 71 8.36 9.00 -4.76
N PRO A 72 8.55 7.75 -5.23
CA PRO A 72 8.54 6.58 -4.36
C PRO A 72 9.51 6.71 -3.18
N ALA A 73 8.98 6.57 -1.97
CA ALA A 73 9.70 6.59 -0.71
C ALA A 73 9.21 5.48 0.23
N LEU A 74 10.01 5.18 1.26
CA LEU A 74 9.69 4.18 2.26
C LEU A 74 9.07 4.81 3.50
N TYR A 75 8.01 4.19 4.02
CA TYR A 75 7.26 4.66 5.18
C TYR A 75 7.06 3.52 6.19
N LEU A 76 6.90 3.87 7.47
CA LEU A 76 6.52 2.96 8.53
C LEU A 76 5.20 3.41 9.15
N ALA A 77 4.22 2.51 9.19
CA ALA A 77 2.96 2.72 9.90
C ALA A 77 2.92 1.84 11.16
N GLN A 78 2.45 2.39 12.27
CA GLN A 78 2.29 1.64 13.52
C GLN A 78 1.03 0.75 13.46
N VAL A 79 1.13 -0.47 13.99
CA VAL A 79 0.02 -1.45 14.05
C VAL A 79 -0.85 -1.23 15.28
#